data_AF-A0A2G5PMI2-F1
#
_entry.id   AF-A0A2G5PMI2-F1
#
_cell.length_a   1.000
_cell.length_b   1.000
_cell.length_c   1.000
_cell.angle_alpha   90.00
_cell.angle_beta   90.00
_cell.angle_gamma   90.00
#
_symmetry.space_group_name_H-M   'P 1'
#
loop_
_entity.id
_entity.type
_entity.pdbx_description
1 polymer ?
#
loop_
_entity_poly.entity_id
_entity_poly.type
_entity_poly.pdbx_seq_one_letter_code
_entity_poly.pdbx_strand_id
1 'polypeptide(L)' 'MFVCLCNGITNNKVAEVVAQGASTTKQIAEACGAGADCGRCRRTLRAIISSMNGSVDSATRPPRAGGAPSALRRSCDRR' A
#
# COMPACT_ATOMS: atom_id res chain seq x y z
N MET A 1 -9.54 -6.58 -15.06
CA MET A 1 -10.23 -6.82 -13.77
C MET A 1 -10.45 -5.50 -13.02
N PHE A 2 -11.56 -5.35 -12.29
CA PHE A 2 -11.78 -4.23 -11.37
C PHE A 2 -10.95 -4.39 -10.10
N VAL A 3 -10.22 -3.34 -9.73
CA VAL A 3 -9.42 -3.26 -8.51
C VAL A 3 -10.15 -2.48 -7.43
N CYS A 4 -10.86 -1.40 -7.79
CA CYS A 4 -11.69 -0.62 -6.88
C CYS A 4 -13.16 -0.70 -7.31
N LEU A 5 -14.02 -1.25 -6.45
CA LEU A 5 -15.46 -1.34 -6.72
C LEU A 5 -16.22 -0.05 -6.41
N CYS A 6 -15.74 0.77 -5.46
CA CYS A 6 -16.40 2.04 -5.12
C CYS A 6 -16.44 3.00 -6.32
N ASN A 7 -15.31 3.11 -7.01
CA ASN A 7 -15.12 4.08 -8.10
C ASN A 7 -14.99 3.40 -9.47
N GLY A 8 -15.28 2.10 -9.57
CA GLY A 8 -15.23 1.38 -10.84
C GLY A 8 -13.86 1.39 -11.51
N ILE A 9 -12.76 1.33 -10.75
CA ILE A 9 -11.40 1.44 -11.31
C ILE A 9 -10.84 0.06 -11.66
N THR A 10 -10.33 -0.08 -12.88
CA THR A 10 -9.75 -1.31 -13.40
C THR A 10 -8.24 -1.37 -13.17
N ASN A 11 -7.69 -2.59 -13.25
CA ASN A 11 -6.25 -2.82 -13.18
C ASN A 11 -5.48 -2.02 -14.23
N ASN A 12 -6.01 -1.95 -15.46
CA ASN A 12 -5.38 -1.17 -16.55
C ASN A 12 -5.31 0.31 -16.18
N LYS A 13 -6.40 0.86 -15.63
CA LYS A 13 -6.42 2.26 -15.20
C LYS A 13 -5.43 2.54 -14.06
N VAL A 14 -5.30 1.61 -13.11
CA VAL A 14 -4.27 1.71 -12.07
C VAL A 14 -2.87 1.67 -12.67
N ALA A 15 -2.60 0.75 -13.60
CA ALA A 15 -1.31 0.62 -14.26
C ALA A 15 -0.95 1.87 -15.07
N GLU A 16 -1.89 2.47 -15.79
CA GLU A 16 -1.70 3.77 -16.48
C GLU A 16 -1.27 4.86 -15.50
N VAL A 17 -1.97 4.99 -14.36
CA VAL A 17 -1.68 5.99 -13.35
C VAL A 17 -0.29 5.79 -12.72
N VAL A 18 0.11 4.53 -12.49
CA VAL A 18 1.47 4.20 -12.02
C VAL A 18 2.51 4.52 -13.09
N ALA A 19 2.23 4.21 -14.37
CA ALA A 19 3.10 4.56 -15.49
C ALA A 19 3.25 6.08 -15.69
N GLN A 20 2.23 6.86 -15.31
CA GLN A 20 2.29 8.33 -15.26
C GLN A 20 3.11 8.87 -14.07
N GLY A 21 3.61 8.00 -13.19
CA GLY A 21 4.51 8.35 -12.10
C GLY A 21 3.93 8.17 -10.69
N ALA A 22 2.70 7.67 -10.55
CA ALA A 22 2.14 7.43 -9.22
C ALA A 22 2.88 6.27 -8.51
N SER A 23 3.58 6.60 -7.43
CA SER A 23 4.36 5.66 -6.62
C SER A 23 3.73 5.36 -5.26
N THR A 24 2.58 5.96 -4.96
CA THR A 24 1.87 5.75 -3.69
C THR A 24 0.37 5.60 -3.89
N THR A 25 -0.29 4.92 -2.96
CA THR A 25 -1.77 4.79 -2.99
C THR A 25 -2.47 6.13 -2.83
N LYS A 26 -1.82 7.15 -2.25
CA LYS A 26 -2.36 8.52 -2.15
C LYS A 26 -2.40 9.18 -3.54
N GLN A 27 -1.29 9.13 -4.27
CA GLN A 27 -1.22 9.64 -5.63
C GLN A 27 -2.20 8.92 -6.57
N ILE A 28 -2.37 7.61 -6.40
CA ILE A 28 -3.40 6.86 -7.15
C ILE A 28 -4.81 7.37 -6.81
N ALA A 29 -5.10 7.59 -5.52
CA ALA A 29 -6.41 8.12 -5.11
C ALA A 29 -6.65 9.53 -5.66
N GLU A 30 -5.63 10.39 -5.72
CA GLU A 30 -5.72 11.73 -6.32
C GLU A 30 -5.92 11.68 -7.84
N ALA A 31 -5.26 10.75 -8.53
CA ALA A 31 -5.29 10.66 -9.99
C ALA A 31 -6.54 9.96 -10.55
N CYS A 32 -7.07 8.93 -9.86
CA CYS A 32 -8.23 8.17 -10.36
C CYS A 32 -9.25 7.76 -9.29
N GLY A 33 -9.11 8.23 -8.05
CA GLY A 33 -10.04 7.92 -6.96
C GLY A 33 -9.87 6.54 -6.34
N ALA A 34 -9.05 5.64 -6.89
CA ALA A 34 -8.92 4.29 -6.33
C ALA A 34 -8.32 4.34 -4.90
N GLY A 35 -9.09 3.83 -3.93
CA GLY A 35 -8.68 3.78 -2.54
C GLY A 35 -8.99 5.04 -1.73
N ALA A 36 -9.73 6.00 -2.29
CA ALA A 36 -10.22 7.18 -1.55
C ALA A 36 -11.30 6.82 -0.51
N ASP A 37 -12.22 5.89 -0.84
CA ASP A 37 -13.40 5.58 -0.01
C ASP A 37 -13.14 4.46 1.01
N CYS A 38 -13.73 3.27 0.81
CA CYS A 38 -13.69 2.17 1.79
C CYS A 38 -12.29 1.56 2.00
N GLY A 39 -11.31 1.90 1.16
CA GLY A 39 -9.92 1.49 1.29
C GLY A 39 -9.61 0.00 1.09
N ARG A 40 -10.60 -0.86 0.82
CA ARG A 40 -10.40 -2.33 0.64
C ARG A 40 -9.39 -2.67 -0.45
N CYS A 41 -9.38 -1.89 -1.53
CA CYS A 41 -8.45 -2.06 -2.65
C CYS A 41 -7.00 -1.61 -2.35
N ARG A 42 -6.74 -0.88 -1.24
CA ARG A 42 -5.41 -0.29 -0.97
C ARG A 42 -4.29 -1.33 -0.87
N ARG A 43 -4.57 -2.54 -0.37
CA ARG A 43 -3.56 -3.62 -0.33
C ARG A 43 -3.19 -4.07 -1.75
N THR A 44 -4.19 -4.25 -2.60
CA THR A 44 -4.01 -4.59 -4.03
C THR A 44 -3.27 -3.49 -4.77
N LEU A 45 -3.62 -2.22 -4.55
CA LEU A 45 -2.91 -1.08 -5.14
C LEU A 45 -1.42 -1.07 -4.77
N ARG A 46 -1.08 -1.33 -3.50
CA ARG A 46 0.34 -1.43 -3.08
C ARG A 46 1.06 -2.60 -3.75
N ALA A 47 0.39 -3.74 -3.93
CA ALA A 47 0.98 -4.87 -4.64
C ALA A 47 1.28 -4.50 -6.10
N ILE A 48 0.33 -3.83 -6.79
CA ILE A 48 0.53 -3.37 -8.17
C ILE A 48 1.70 -2.38 -8.26
N ILE A 49 1.74 -1.36 -7.39
CA ILE A 49 2.87 -0.42 -7.33
C ILE A 49 4.17 -1.18 -7.10
N SER A 50 4.22 -2.07 -6.10
CA SER A 50 5.43 -2.82 -5.77
C SER A 50 5.89 -3.73 -6.91
N SER A 51 4.97 -4.31 -7.69
CA SER A 51 5.32 -5.13 -8.85
C SER A 51 5.85 -4.29 -10.00
N MET A 52 5.30 -3.10 -10.23
CA MET A 52 5.75 -2.20 -11.29
C MET A 52 7.08 -1.52 -10.95
N ASN A 53 7.27 -1.14 -9.68
CA ASN A 53 8.51 -0.53 -9.19
C ASN A 53 9.62 -1.58 -8.92
N GLY A 54 9.25 -2.84 -8.68
CA GLY A 54 10.15 -3.94 -8.30
C GLY A 54 10.75 -4.74 -9.45
N SER A 55 10.65 -4.26 -10.70
CA SER A 55 11.42 -4.83 -11.82
C SER A 55 12.90 -4.41 -11.79
N VAL A 56 13.29 -3.56 -10.84
CA VAL A 56 14.69 -3.33 -10.48
C VAL A 56 14.96 -3.93 -9.09
N ASP A 57 15.81 -4.95 -9.09
CA ASP A 57 16.63 -5.39 -7.97
C ASP A 57 15.95 -6.15 -6.81
N SER A 58 15.96 -7.49 -6.90
CA SER A 58 15.85 -8.39 -5.75
C SER A 58 17.12 -8.46 -4.88
N ALA A 59 18.08 -7.53 -5.03
CA ALA A 59 19.34 -7.54 -4.28
C ALA A 59 19.48 -6.41 -3.24
N THR A 60 18.43 -5.66 -2.92
CA THR A 60 18.50 -4.64 -1.86
C THR A 60 17.43 -4.86 -0.79
N ARG A 61 17.72 -5.75 0.17
CA ARG A 61 17.43 -5.53 1.60
C ARG A 61 18.74 -5.12 2.28
N PRO A 62 18.79 -4.34 3.40
CA PRO A 62 17.83 -4.23 4.52
C PRO A 62 17.74 -2.76 5.08
N PRO A 63 17.26 -2.41 6.32
CA PRO A 63 16.71 -3.21 7.42
C PRO A 63 15.34 -2.76 7.96
N ARG A 64 14.57 -3.70 8.54
CA ARG A 64 13.65 -3.36 9.63
C ARG A 64 14.39 -3.60 10.95
N ALA A 65 15.17 -2.60 11.34
CA ALA A 65 15.46 -2.36 12.75
C ALA A 65 14.25 -1.60 13.32
N GLY A 66 13.65 -2.16 14.37
CA GLY A 66 12.47 -1.59 15.01
C GLY A 66 11.74 -2.63 15.84
N GLY A 67 12.48 -3.30 16.73
CA GLY A 67 11.86 -3.99 17.85
C GLY A 67 11.14 -2.98 18.73
N ALA A 68 9.89 -3.26 19.08
CA ALA A 68 9.36 -2.71 20.32
C ALA A 68 10.02 -3.49 21.47
N PRO A 69 10.58 -2.85 22.51
CA PRO A 69 10.85 -3.56 23.73
C PRO A 69 9.50 -4.01 24.32
N SER A 70 9.34 -5.32 24.51
CA SER A 70 8.24 -5.93 25.27
C SER A 70 8.28 -5.61 26.78
N ALA A 71 8.81 -4.44 27.15
CA ALA A 71 8.69 -3.83 28.46
C ALA A 71 7.57 -2.77 28.36
N LEU A 72 6.31 -3.19 28.44
CA LEU A 72 5.63 -3.08 29.72
C LEU A 72 4.64 -4.24 29.94
N ARG A 73 5.17 -5.45 30.04
CA ARG A 73 4.62 -6.45 30.96
C ARG A 73 4.93 -6.01 32.39
N ARG A 74 4.12 -5.11 32.93
CA ARG A 74 3.85 -4.96 34.38
C ARG A 74 2.33 -5.06 34.49
N SER A 75 1.74 -6.26 34.55
CA SER A 75 1.54 -7.04 35.79
C SER A 75 1.28 -6.14 37.00
N CYS A 76 0.05 -6.24 37.53
CA CYS A 76 -0.40 -5.79 38.85
C CYS A 76 -0.25 -4.30 39.19
N ASP A 77 -1.31 -3.49 39.00
CA ASP A 77 -1.93 -2.70 40.08
C ASP A 77 -3.10 -1.84 39.52
N ARG A 78 -4.29 -1.95 40.16
CA ARG A 78 -5.49 -1.08 40.08
C ARG A 78 -6.76 -1.66 39.43
N ARG A 79 -7.48 -2.41 40.29
CA ARG A 79 -8.92 -2.73 40.36
C ARG A 79 -9.50 -3.76 39.41
#